data_AF-A0A931G3E0-F1
#
_entry.id   AF-A0A931G3E0-F1
#
_cell.length_a   1.000
_cell.length_b   1.000
_cell.length_c   1.000
_cell.angle_alpha   90.00
_cell.angle_beta   90.00
_cell.angle_gamma   90.00
#
_symmetry.space_group_name_H-M   'P 1'
#
loop_
_entity.id
_entity.type
_entity.pdbx_description
1 polymer ?
#
loop_
_entity_poly.entity_id
_entity_poly.type
_entity_poly.pdbx_seq_one_letter_code
_entity_poly.pdbx_strand_id
1 'polypeptide(L)'
;MKWFKRPGPEPEDDQQAVKELLDRYHHRASISDGDRLLLQPGQVLENIALAMERLDNDINTPISIEQDVVPLGDLLAMVRNLRLGPLLAVHVVNTAMRIMSARYPMELVRRPFPPEFDLRKLHAMTYSDHEHETAKSIFNQRTASAGDLDEPDVAPVLEPLTADQQVQVFTALFFMFGTKVGAMKYRTGIP
;
A
#
# COMPACT_ATOMS: atom_id res chain seq x y z
N MET A 1 -22.31 36.32 8.62
CA MET A 1 -20.86 36.08 8.50
C MET A 1 -20.32 35.71 9.88
N LYS A 2 -20.01 34.44 10.13
CA LYS A 2 -19.19 33.96 11.26
C LYS A 2 -18.69 32.56 10.87
N TRP A 3 -17.46 32.50 10.38
CA TRP A 3 -16.74 31.27 10.14
C TRP A 3 -16.21 30.78 11.49
N PHE A 4 -16.61 29.59 11.92
CA PHE A 4 -15.93 28.91 13.02
C PHE A 4 -14.53 28.52 12.52
N LYS A 5 -13.50 29.25 12.94
CA LYS A 5 -12.14 28.71 12.94
C LYS A 5 -12.16 27.53 13.91
N ARG A 6 -11.94 26.32 13.41
CA ARG A 6 -11.48 25.22 14.27
C ARG A 6 -10.21 25.71 14.97
N PRO A 7 -10.05 25.52 16.29
CA PRO A 7 -8.77 25.77 16.93
C PRO A 7 -7.74 24.90 16.21
N GLY A 8 -6.62 25.52 15.81
CA GLY A 8 -5.46 24.75 15.36
C GLY A 8 -4.95 23.87 16.52
N PRO A 9 -4.22 22.78 16.22
CA PRO A 9 -3.63 21.94 17.25
C PRO A 9 -2.79 22.78 18.22
N GLU A 10 -2.77 22.39 19.49
CA GLU A 10 -2.00 23.12 20.52
C GLU A 10 -0.49 22.99 20.24
N PRO A 11 0.33 23.99 20.58
CA PRO A 11 1.77 23.97 20.27
C PRO A 11 2.55 22.79 20.90
N GLU A 12 1.98 22.10 21.90
CA GLU A 12 2.53 20.86 22.45
C GLU A 12 2.34 19.65 21.49
N ASP A 13 1.24 19.61 20.73
CA ASP A 13 0.97 18.56 19.73
C ASP A 13 1.97 18.64 18.56
N ASP A 14 2.34 19.85 18.13
CA ASP A 14 3.29 20.05 17.02
C ASP A 14 4.71 19.58 17.38
N GLN A 15 5.18 19.88 18.59
CA GLN A 15 6.50 19.44 19.06
C GLN A 15 6.55 17.92 19.26
N GLN A 16 5.47 17.34 19.79
CA GLN A 16 5.34 15.90 19.95
C GLN A 16 5.28 15.20 18.58
N ALA A 17 4.53 15.73 17.62
CA ALA A 17 4.47 15.19 16.26
C ALA A 17 5.84 15.24 15.56
N VAL A 18 6.60 16.34 15.70
CA VAL A 18 7.97 16.44 15.17
C VAL A 18 8.89 15.42 15.83
N LYS A 19 8.80 15.25 17.15
CA LYS A 19 9.60 14.26 17.88
C LYS A 19 9.28 12.84 17.42
N GLU A 20 8.00 12.51 17.28
CA GLU A 20 7.53 11.22 16.75
C GLU A 20 8.00 10.98 15.32
N LEU A 21 8.02 12.00 14.47
CA LEU A 21 8.52 11.85 13.10
C LEU A 21 10.04 11.65 13.03
N LEU A 22 10.80 12.26 13.94
CA LEU A 22 12.25 12.10 13.99
C LEU A 22 12.69 10.82 14.71
N ASP A 23 11.79 10.18 15.45
CA ASP A 23 12.04 8.91 16.11
C ASP A 23 11.97 7.76 15.10
N ARG A 24 13.12 7.11 14.88
CA ARG A 24 13.27 5.99 13.95
C ARG A 24 12.49 4.73 14.34
N TYR A 25 11.95 4.68 15.56
CA TYR A 25 11.14 3.57 16.04
C TYR A 25 9.65 3.89 16.07
N HIS A 26 9.26 5.08 15.62
CA HIS A 26 7.87 5.51 15.61
C HIS A 26 7.27 5.39 14.21
N HIS A 27 6.00 4.99 14.15
CA HIS A 27 5.27 4.74 12.89
C HIS A 27 4.84 6.01 12.13
N ARG A 28 5.17 7.20 12.66
CA ARG A 28 4.70 8.47 12.09
C ARG A 28 5.50 8.75 10.83
N ALA A 29 4.82 8.76 9.68
CA ALA A 29 5.47 9.00 8.39
C ALA A 29 5.31 10.45 7.87
N SER A 30 4.48 11.26 8.53
CA SER A 30 4.18 12.62 8.11
C SER A 30 3.71 13.53 9.24
N ILE A 31 3.85 14.84 8.99
CA ILE A 31 3.25 15.92 9.78
C ILE A 31 2.72 16.96 8.79
N SER A 32 1.49 17.43 9.02
CA SER A 32 0.92 18.56 8.28
C SER A 32 0.53 19.69 9.25
N ASP A 33 0.95 20.92 8.94
CA ASP A 33 0.50 22.13 9.65
C ASP A 33 -0.67 22.84 8.92
N GLY A 34 -1.25 22.20 7.90
CA GLY A 34 -2.29 22.73 7.02
C GLY A 34 -1.78 23.45 5.77
N ASP A 35 -0.60 24.07 5.81
CA ASP A 35 0.03 24.76 4.67
C ASP A 35 1.28 24.03 4.16
N ARG A 36 1.91 23.22 5.01
CA ARG A 36 3.13 22.45 4.73
C ARG A 36 2.93 21.00 5.16
N LEU A 37 3.39 20.10 4.31
CA LEU A 37 3.46 18.67 4.59
C LEU A 37 4.94 18.28 4.64
N LEU A 38 5.37 17.74 5.77
CA LEU A 38 6.67 17.09 5.90
C LEU A 38 6.44 15.58 5.92
N LEU A 39 7.04 14.88 4.95
CA LEU A 39 6.80 13.47 4.70
C LEU A 39 8.13 12.71 4.65
N GLN A 40 8.16 11.53 5.25
CA GLN A 40 9.29 10.60 5.20
C GLN A 40 8.92 9.38 4.33
N PRO A 41 9.30 9.36 3.03
CA PRO A 41 8.93 8.27 2.13
C PRO A 41 9.43 6.90 2.61
N GLY A 42 10.64 6.85 3.18
CA GLY A 42 11.21 5.62 3.74
C GLY A 42 10.32 5.01 4.83
N GLN A 43 9.82 5.83 5.75
CA GLN A 43 8.91 5.37 6.81
C GLN A 43 7.59 4.84 6.24
N VAL A 44 7.06 5.45 5.18
CA VAL A 44 5.85 4.93 4.50
C VAL A 44 6.12 3.53 3.93
N LEU A 45 7.26 3.32 3.27
CA LEU A 45 7.64 2.01 2.73
C LEU A 45 7.79 0.96 3.85
N GLU A 46 8.38 1.33 4.98
CA GLU A 46 8.49 0.45 6.15
C GLU A 46 7.11 0.12 6.75
N ASN A 47 6.24 1.12 6.90
CA ASN A 47 4.87 0.91 7.39
C ASN A 47 4.07 -0.02 6.47
N ILE A 48 4.21 0.10 5.15
CA ILE A 48 3.63 -0.84 4.17
C ILE A 48 4.06 -2.27 4.50
N ALA A 49 5.37 -2.49 4.67
CA ALA A 49 5.90 -3.83 4.92
C ALA A 49 5.40 -4.41 6.24
N LEU A 50 5.39 -3.61 7.32
CA LEU A 50 4.87 -4.01 8.62
C LEU A 50 3.37 -4.35 8.58
N ALA A 51 2.56 -3.54 7.89
CA ALA A 51 1.15 -3.81 7.74
C ALA A 51 0.89 -5.12 6.97
N MET A 52 1.69 -5.38 5.92
CA MET A 52 1.62 -6.63 5.16
C MET A 52 2.06 -7.84 5.97
N GLU A 53 3.13 -7.73 6.77
CA GLU A 53 3.58 -8.80 7.67
C GLU A 53 2.53 -9.09 8.75
N ARG A 54 1.88 -8.07 9.31
CA ARG A 54 0.76 -8.26 10.26
C ARG A 54 -0.41 -9.00 9.62
N LEU A 55 -0.80 -8.61 8.40
CA LEU A 55 -1.88 -9.27 7.66
C LEU A 55 -1.55 -10.74 7.33
N ASP A 56 -0.29 -11.03 7.01
CA ASP A 56 0.16 -12.40 6.80
C ASP A 56 0.29 -13.21 8.09
N ASN A 57 0.60 -12.59 9.22
CA ASN A 57 0.62 -13.29 10.50
C ASN A 57 -0.79 -13.61 11.00
N ASP A 58 -1.73 -12.66 10.90
CA ASP A 58 -3.13 -12.89 11.22
C ASP A 58 -4.02 -12.18 10.20
N ILE A 59 -4.69 -12.99 9.37
CA ILE A 59 -5.52 -12.51 8.25
C ILE A 59 -6.82 -11.84 8.74
N ASN A 60 -7.20 -12.07 10.00
CA ASN A 60 -8.36 -11.42 10.62
C ASN A 60 -7.99 -10.09 11.28
N THR A 61 -6.71 -9.72 11.30
CA THR A 61 -6.29 -8.41 11.81
C THR A 61 -6.97 -7.32 11.01
N PRO A 62 -7.71 -6.39 11.65
CA PRO A 62 -8.20 -5.22 10.95
C PRO A 62 -7.01 -4.37 10.53
N ILE A 63 -6.84 -4.19 9.23
CA ILE A 63 -5.83 -3.30 8.64
C ILE A 63 -6.54 -2.12 7.99
N SER A 64 -6.08 -0.92 8.32
CA SER A 64 -6.48 0.32 7.68
C SER A 64 -5.25 0.97 7.06
N ILE A 65 -5.24 1.16 5.75
CA ILE A 65 -4.12 1.86 5.07
C ILE A 65 -3.94 3.26 5.66
N GLU A 66 -5.03 3.96 5.97
CA GLU A 66 -4.99 5.31 6.53
C GLU A 66 -4.30 5.37 7.90
N GLN A 67 -4.44 4.33 8.73
CA GLN A 67 -3.92 4.31 10.09
C GLN A 67 -2.60 3.53 10.23
N ASP A 68 -2.48 2.38 9.56
CA ASP A 68 -1.34 1.47 9.68
C ASP A 68 -0.23 1.77 8.66
N VAL A 69 -0.54 2.49 7.58
CA VAL A 69 0.41 2.75 6.50
C VAL A 69 0.72 4.23 6.38
N VAL A 70 -0.24 4.99 5.86
CA VAL A 70 -0.11 6.41 5.57
C VAL A 70 -1.49 7.02 5.27
N PRO A 71 -1.78 8.26 5.74
CA PRO A 71 -3.01 8.96 5.38
C PRO A 71 -3.19 9.13 3.86
N LEU A 72 -4.44 9.14 3.38
CA LEU A 72 -4.73 9.25 1.95
C LEU A 72 -4.14 10.52 1.31
N GLY A 73 -4.21 11.65 2.02
CA GLY A 73 -3.66 12.92 1.54
C GLY A 73 -2.14 12.87 1.32
N ASP A 74 -1.45 12.11 2.16
CA ASP A 74 0.01 11.94 2.12
C ASP A 74 0.41 10.99 0.99
N LEU A 75 -0.35 9.90 0.81
CA LEU A 75 -0.18 9.00 -0.33
C LEU A 75 -0.39 9.74 -1.66
N LEU A 76 -1.43 10.57 -1.75
CA LEU A 76 -1.65 11.45 -2.90
C LEU A 76 -0.51 12.45 -3.09
N ALA A 77 0.02 13.03 -2.01
CA ALA A 77 1.16 13.93 -2.09
C ALA A 77 2.43 13.22 -2.59
N MET A 78 2.69 11.98 -2.15
CA MET A 78 3.80 11.17 -2.64
C MET A 78 3.69 10.87 -4.13
N VAL A 79 2.50 10.45 -4.58
CA VAL A 79 2.29 10.12 -5.99
C VAL A 79 2.33 11.38 -6.85
N ARG A 80 1.64 12.45 -6.44
CA ARG A 80 1.50 13.66 -7.25
C ARG A 80 2.75 14.54 -7.25
N ASN A 81 3.34 14.78 -6.08
CA ASN A 81 4.42 15.77 -5.92
C ASN A 81 5.80 15.12 -6.03
N LEU A 82 5.95 13.88 -5.53
CA LEU A 82 7.22 13.16 -5.54
C LEU A 82 7.31 12.12 -6.67
N ARG A 83 6.23 11.90 -7.44
CA ARG A 83 6.14 10.91 -8.52
C ARG A 83 6.46 9.47 -8.10
N LEU A 84 6.15 9.12 -6.86
CA LEU A 84 6.51 7.82 -6.27
C LEU A 84 5.51 6.69 -6.56
N GLY A 85 4.55 6.87 -7.46
CA GLY A 85 3.54 5.84 -7.76
C GLY A 85 4.12 4.50 -8.22
N PRO A 86 5.01 4.48 -9.23
CA PRO A 86 5.73 3.26 -9.64
C PRO A 86 6.50 2.61 -8.49
N LEU A 87 7.26 3.40 -7.71
CA LEU A 87 8.02 2.90 -6.57
C LEU A 87 7.12 2.24 -5.52
N LEU A 88 5.99 2.86 -5.18
CA LEU A 88 5.02 2.32 -4.22
C LEU A 88 4.44 0.99 -4.70
N ALA A 89 4.07 0.89 -5.98
CA ALA A 89 3.55 -0.35 -6.56
C ALA A 89 4.59 -1.48 -6.53
N VAL A 90 5.82 -1.19 -6.97
CA VAL A 90 6.96 -2.12 -6.93
C VAL A 90 7.21 -2.62 -5.51
N HIS A 91 7.27 -1.68 -4.56
CA HIS A 91 7.52 -2.01 -3.16
C HIS A 91 6.48 -2.97 -2.59
N VAL A 92 5.18 -2.72 -2.85
CA VAL A 92 4.10 -3.61 -2.41
C VAL A 92 4.26 -5.00 -3.01
N VAL A 93 4.45 -5.14 -4.32
CA VAL A 93 4.46 -6.48 -4.96
C VAL A 93 5.74 -7.26 -4.66
N ASN A 94 6.89 -6.60 -4.54
CA ASN A 94 8.13 -7.24 -4.10
C ASN A 94 8.04 -7.66 -2.64
N THR A 95 7.48 -6.81 -1.77
CA THR A 95 7.25 -7.15 -0.36
C THR A 95 6.27 -8.32 -0.22
N ALA A 96 5.18 -8.32 -1.00
CA ALA A 96 4.24 -9.43 -1.06
C ALA A 96 4.96 -10.74 -1.41
N MET A 97 5.77 -10.75 -2.47
CA MET A 97 6.52 -11.93 -2.86
C MET A 97 7.54 -12.37 -1.81
N ARG A 98 8.24 -11.43 -1.17
CA ARG A 98 9.20 -11.74 -0.08
C ARG A 98 8.50 -12.45 1.08
N ILE A 99 7.39 -11.89 1.56
CA ILE A 99 6.62 -12.45 2.68
C ILE A 99 6.06 -13.83 2.30
N MET A 100 5.39 -13.92 1.15
CA MET A 100 4.76 -15.17 0.71
C MET A 100 5.79 -16.29 0.48
N SER A 101 6.92 -15.99 -0.16
CA SER A 101 7.96 -16.98 -0.47
C SER A 101 8.68 -17.49 0.78
N ALA A 102 8.65 -16.74 1.89
CA ALA A 102 9.26 -17.16 3.14
C ALA A 102 8.43 -18.23 3.88
N ARG A 103 7.13 -18.34 3.60
CA ARG A 103 6.20 -19.17 4.39
C ARG A 103 5.40 -20.20 3.60
N TYR A 104 5.12 -19.95 2.32
CA TYR A 104 4.24 -20.80 1.53
C TYR A 104 4.99 -21.52 0.39
N PRO A 105 4.49 -22.69 -0.08
CA PRO A 105 5.07 -23.38 -1.22
C PRO A 105 5.12 -22.50 -2.48
N MET A 106 6.27 -22.45 -3.14
CA MET A 106 6.49 -21.58 -4.31
C MET A 106 5.51 -21.80 -5.46
N GLU A 107 4.97 -23.01 -5.61
CA GLU A 107 3.94 -23.34 -6.59
C GLU A 107 2.64 -22.56 -6.38
N LEU A 108 2.29 -22.26 -5.13
CA LEU A 108 1.13 -21.43 -4.79
C LEU A 108 1.45 -19.95 -4.91
N VAL A 109 2.63 -19.54 -4.44
CA VAL A 109 3.08 -18.15 -4.50
C VAL A 109 3.15 -17.64 -5.95
N ARG A 110 3.73 -18.44 -6.85
CA ARG A 110 3.89 -18.09 -8.27
C ARG A 110 2.63 -18.25 -9.12
N ARG A 111 1.55 -18.81 -8.56
CA ARG A 111 0.30 -18.98 -9.31
C ARG A 111 -0.33 -17.60 -9.54
N PRO A 112 -0.54 -17.16 -10.79
CA PRO A 112 -1.20 -15.88 -11.04
C PRO A 112 -2.65 -15.92 -10.56
N PHE A 113 -3.22 -14.75 -10.30
CA PHE A 113 -4.67 -14.63 -10.15
C PHE A 113 -5.36 -15.12 -11.43
N PRO A 114 -6.45 -15.90 -11.30
CA PRO A 114 -7.19 -16.38 -12.46
C PRO A 114 -7.86 -15.20 -13.20
N PRO A 115 -8.18 -15.34 -14.50
CA PRO A 115 -8.80 -14.27 -15.29
C PRO A 115 -10.07 -13.71 -14.65
N GLU A 116 -10.90 -14.57 -14.06
CA GLU A 116 -12.16 -14.25 -13.38
C GLU A 116 -12.02 -13.60 -12.00
N PHE A 117 -10.79 -13.50 -11.48
CA PHE A 117 -10.53 -12.82 -10.22
C PHE A 117 -10.95 -11.35 -10.32
N ASP A 118 -11.84 -10.94 -9.42
CA ASP A 118 -12.33 -9.57 -9.33
C ASP A 118 -12.41 -9.15 -7.87
N LEU A 119 -11.49 -8.28 -7.47
CA LEU A 119 -11.33 -7.81 -6.11
C LEU A 119 -12.56 -7.02 -5.62
N ARG A 120 -13.31 -6.38 -6.53
CA ARG A 120 -14.50 -5.56 -6.21
C ARG A 120 -15.70 -6.41 -5.83
N LYS A 121 -15.68 -7.70 -6.16
CA LYS A 121 -16.69 -8.67 -5.70
C LYS A 121 -16.41 -9.17 -4.28
N LEU A 122 -15.17 -8.99 -3.80
CA LEU A 122 -14.71 -9.48 -2.51
C LEU A 122 -14.69 -8.37 -1.45
N HIS A 123 -14.44 -7.12 -1.87
CA HIS A 123 -14.47 -5.95 -1.00
C HIS A 123 -15.33 -4.86 -1.63
N ALA A 124 -16.03 -4.07 -0.80
CA ALA A 124 -16.85 -2.95 -1.24
C ALA A 124 -15.97 -1.76 -1.71
N MET A 125 -15.29 -1.94 -2.84
CA MET A 125 -14.34 -0.96 -3.38
C MET A 125 -14.88 -0.33 -4.67
N THR A 126 -14.55 0.94 -4.87
CA THR A 126 -15.10 1.80 -5.93
C THR A 126 -14.15 1.98 -7.12
N TYR A 127 -13.22 1.05 -7.35
CA TYR A 127 -12.30 1.10 -8.49
C TYR A 127 -13.02 0.84 -9.81
N SER A 128 -12.56 1.48 -10.88
CA SER A 128 -13.01 1.08 -12.22
C SER A 128 -12.37 -0.25 -12.64
N ASP A 129 -12.84 -0.82 -13.76
CA ASP A 129 -12.21 -1.99 -14.36
C ASP A 129 -10.73 -1.74 -14.65
N HIS A 130 -10.36 -0.51 -15.03
CA HIS A 130 -9.02 -0.19 -15.48
C HIS A 130 -7.99 -0.28 -14.36
N GLU A 131 -8.22 0.34 -13.20
CA GLU A 131 -7.27 0.29 -12.08
C GLU A 131 -7.17 -1.13 -11.51
N HIS A 132 -8.28 -1.86 -11.46
CA HIS A 132 -8.29 -3.27 -11.05
C HIS A 132 -7.42 -4.14 -11.96
N GLU A 133 -7.63 -4.05 -13.28
CA GLU A 133 -6.87 -4.87 -14.24
C GLU A 133 -5.39 -4.47 -14.29
N THR A 134 -5.07 -3.17 -14.14
CA THR A 134 -3.68 -2.71 -14.01
C THR A 134 -3.01 -3.31 -12.78
N ALA A 135 -3.66 -3.26 -11.61
CA ALA A 135 -3.15 -3.89 -10.39
C ALA A 135 -2.96 -5.41 -10.56
N LYS A 136 -3.96 -6.11 -11.12
CA LYS A 136 -3.89 -7.56 -11.36
C LYS A 136 -2.75 -7.91 -12.30
N SER A 137 -2.54 -7.11 -13.35
CA SER A 137 -1.44 -7.28 -14.30
C SER A 137 -0.08 -7.15 -13.62
N ILE A 138 0.14 -6.08 -12.85
CA ILE A 138 1.40 -5.85 -12.12
C ILE A 138 1.66 -6.97 -11.12
N PHE A 139 0.64 -7.36 -10.34
CA PHE A 139 0.78 -8.45 -9.36
C PHE A 139 1.13 -9.78 -10.05
N ASN A 140 0.43 -10.10 -11.14
CA ASN A 140 0.68 -11.32 -11.90
C ASN A 140 2.07 -11.33 -12.56
N GLN A 141 2.51 -10.19 -13.12
CA GLN A 141 3.85 -10.00 -13.65
C GLN A 141 4.90 -10.32 -12.58
N ARG A 142 4.73 -9.76 -11.37
CA ARG A 142 5.66 -10.05 -10.27
C ARG A 142 5.65 -11.54 -9.89
N THR A 143 4.48 -12.19 -9.83
CA THR A 143 4.40 -13.62 -9.46
C THR A 143 4.99 -14.56 -10.50
N ALA A 144 4.98 -14.15 -11.77
CA ALA A 144 5.57 -14.88 -12.89
C ALA A 144 7.09 -14.62 -13.03
N SER A 145 7.58 -13.50 -12.51
CA SER A 145 9.00 -13.13 -12.59
C SER A 145 9.88 -13.96 -11.65
N ALA A 146 11.10 -14.27 -12.12
CA ALA A 146 12.14 -14.89 -11.31
C ALA A 146 12.77 -13.90 -10.31
N GLY A 147 12.78 -12.60 -10.65
CA GLY A 147 13.35 -11.53 -9.85
C GLY A 147 12.31 -10.54 -9.34
N ASP A 148 12.77 -9.59 -8.55
CA ASP A 148 11.99 -8.41 -8.17
C ASP A 148 11.71 -7.54 -9.40
N LEU A 149 10.56 -6.86 -9.38
CA LEU A 149 10.28 -5.81 -10.37
C LEU A 149 11.02 -4.53 -9.98
N ASP A 150 11.31 -3.70 -10.97
CA ASP A 150 11.80 -2.33 -10.78
C ASP A 150 10.78 -1.28 -11.29
N GLU A 151 11.07 0.01 -11.10
CA GLU A 151 10.18 1.07 -11.56
C GLU A 151 9.93 1.04 -13.08
N PRO A 152 10.93 0.86 -13.95
CA PRO A 152 10.74 0.65 -15.39
C PRO A 152 9.77 -0.47 -15.77
N ASP A 153 9.68 -1.55 -14.98
CA ASP A 153 8.73 -2.64 -15.24
C ASP A 153 7.26 -2.24 -15.10
N VAL A 154 6.96 -1.20 -14.29
CA VAL A 154 5.57 -0.80 -13.97
C VAL A 154 5.22 0.62 -14.41
N ALA A 155 6.22 1.49 -14.59
CA ALA A 155 6.03 2.89 -14.99
C ALA A 155 5.18 3.04 -16.28
N PRO A 156 5.36 2.22 -17.34
CA PRO A 156 4.58 2.37 -18.58
C PRO A 156 3.07 2.22 -18.39
N VAL A 157 2.62 1.48 -17.38
CA VAL A 157 1.19 1.27 -17.09
C VAL A 157 0.66 2.21 -15.99
N LEU A 158 1.54 2.76 -15.15
CA LEU A 158 1.16 3.63 -14.04
C LEU A 158 1.28 5.13 -14.36
N GLU A 159 2.35 5.57 -15.02
CA GLU A 159 2.57 6.99 -15.31
C GLU A 159 1.46 7.67 -16.13
N PRO A 160 0.76 6.97 -17.06
CA PRO A 160 -0.39 7.56 -17.75
C PRO A 160 -1.60 7.82 -16.86
N LEU A 161 -1.69 7.17 -15.69
CA LEU A 161 -2.80 7.30 -14.76
C LEU A 161 -2.69 8.59 -13.94
N THR A 162 -3.84 9.14 -13.54
CA THR A 162 -3.86 10.25 -12.58
C THR A 162 -3.33 9.79 -11.21
N ALA A 163 -2.95 10.73 -10.36
CA ALA A 163 -2.47 10.41 -9.01
C ALA A 163 -3.51 9.60 -8.22
N ASP A 164 -4.80 9.96 -8.29
CA ASP A 164 -5.89 9.22 -7.66
C ASP A 164 -5.99 7.78 -8.17
N GLN A 165 -5.85 7.58 -9.48
CA GLN A 165 -5.88 6.25 -10.09
C GLN A 165 -4.66 5.41 -9.68
N GLN A 166 -3.47 5.99 -9.62
CA GLN A 166 -2.27 5.29 -9.13
C GLN A 166 -2.43 4.89 -7.65
N VAL A 167 -3.05 5.74 -6.83
CA VAL A 167 -3.41 5.42 -5.43
C VAL A 167 -4.40 4.26 -5.36
N GLN A 168 -5.40 4.22 -6.27
CA GLN A 168 -6.32 3.09 -6.35
C GLN A 168 -5.61 1.80 -6.75
N VAL A 169 -4.67 1.85 -7.70
CA VAL A 169 -3.85 0.69 -8.09
C VAL A 169 -3.01 0.21 -6.90
N PHE A 170 -2.32 1.10 -6.20
CA PHE A 170 -1.58 0.77 -4.97
C PHE A 170 -2.48 0.06 -3.94
N THR A 171 -3.67 0.62 -3.71
CA THR A 171 -4.64 0.07 -2.76
C THR A 171 -5.09 -1.33 -3.18
N ALA A 172 -5.39 -1.51 -4.47
CA ALA A 172 -5.77 -2.80 -5.02
C ALA A 172 -4.65 -3.84 -4.88
N LEU A 173 -3.39 -3.47 -5.12
CA LEU A 173 -2.23 -4.36 -4.93
C LEU A 173 -2.13 -4.86 -3.48
N PHE A 174 -2.35 -3.96 -2.50
CA PHE A 174 -2.35 -4.32 -1.07
C PHE A 174 -3.43 -5.35 -0.74
N PHE A 175 -4.67 -5.13 -1.19
CA PHE A 175 -5.78 -6.06 -0.95
C PHE A 175 -5.66 -7.37 -1.73
N MET A 176 -5.06 -7.35 -2.92
CA MET A 176 -4.71 -8.56 -3.67
C MET A 176 -3.74 -9.43 -2.87
N PHE A 177 -2.71 -8.85 -2.27
CA PHE A 177 -1.82 -9.58 -1.37
C PHE A 177 -2.60 -10.28 -0.24
N GLY A 178 -3.46 -9.55 0.47
CA GLY A 178 -4.29 -10.12 1.53
C GLY A 178 -5.17 -11.28 1.05
N THR A 179 -5.83 -11.10 -0.09
CA THR A 179 -6.67 -12.14 -0.70
C THR A 179 -5.86 -13.39 -1.06
N LYS A 180 -4.66 -13.20 -1.62
CA LYS A 180 -3.77 -14.30 -2.00
C LYS A 180 -3.25 -15.06 -0.79
N VAL A 181 -2.83 -14.35 0.27
CA VAL A 181 -2.43 -14.94 1.54
C VAL A 181 -3.59 -15.74 2.14
N GLY A 182 -4.79 -15.17 2.23
CA GLY A 182 -5.97 -15.86 2.75
C GLY A 182 -6.25 -17.17 1.99
N ALA A 183 -6.16 -17.15 0.65
CA ALA A 183 -6.32 -18.35 -0.17
C ALA A 183 -5.21 -19.39 0.08
N MET A 184 -3.96 -18.97 0.29
CA MET A 184 -2.87 -19.87 0.59
C MET A 184 -2.99 -20.48 1.98
N LYS A 185 -3.31 -19.69 3.02
CA LYS A 185 -3.58 -20.18 4.38
C LYS A 185 -4.68 -21.22 4.39
N TYR A 186 -5.80 -20.95 3.70
CA TYR A 186 -6.89 -21.91 3.55
C TYR A 186 -6.41 -23.24 2.93
N ARG A 187 -5.51 -23.17 1.93
CA ARG A 187 -5.03 -24.36 1.22
C ARG A 187 -3.95 -25.14 1.97
N THR A 188 -3.08 -24.48 2.73
CA THR A 188 -1.94 -25.11 3.41
C THR A 188 -2.20 -25.42 4.88
N GLY A 189 -3.18 -24.76 5.51
CA GLY A 189 -3.41 -24.84 6.95
C GLY A 189 -2.34 -24.13 7.80
N ILE A 190 -1.44 -23.36 7.16
CA ILE A 190 -0.44 -22.55 7.87
C ILE A 190 -1.18 -21.37 8.51
N PRO A 191 -0.99 -21.12 9.82
CA PRO A 191 -1.70 -20.06 10.55
C PRO A 191 -1.36 -18.65 10.05
#